data_AF-A0A2H6GPU5-F1
#
_entry.id   AF-A0A2H6GPU5-F1
#
_cell.length_a   1.000
_cell.length_b   1.000
_cell.length_c   1.000
_cell.angle_alpha   90.00
_cell.angle_beta   90.00
_cell.angle_gamma   90.00
#
_symmetry.space_group_name_H-M   'P 1'
#
loop_
_entity.id
_entity.type
_entity.pdbx_description
1 polymer ?
#
loop_
_entity_poly.entity_id
_entity_poly.type
_entity_poly.pdbx_seq_one_letter_code
_entity_poly.pdbx_strand_id
1 'polypeptide(L)'
;MKPVATTKMSSKGQVVIPESIRKSLNLETGTQFVVVAEGDVVILKTITPPSMDAFDNVISKARRQAKKAGLTRADVKEMIDQTRKSG
;
A
#
# COMPACT_ATOMS: atom_id res chain seq x y z
N MET A 1 21.43 -6.16 20.81
CA MET A 1 22.09 -6.77 19.63
C MET A 1 21.05 -6.87 18.52
N LYS A 2 21.38 -6.54 17.27
CA LYS A 2 20.42 -6.70 16.15
C LYS A 2 20.16 -8.20 15.95
N PRO A 3 18.90 -8.66 15.85
CA PRO A 3 18.61 -10.06 15.64
C PRO A 3 19.12 -10.52 14.27
N VAL A 4 19.87 -11.61 14.25
CA VAL A 4 20.39 -12.26 13.04
C VAL A 4 19.80 -13.67 12.98
N ALA A 5 19.29 -14.05 11.81
CA ALA A 5 18.75 -15.38 11.57
C ALA A 5 18.84 -15.71 10.07
N THR A 6 18.95 -16.99 9.73
CA THR A 6 19.01 -17.48 8.35
C THR A 6 17.69 -18.13 7.97
N THR A 7 17.25 -17.92 6.73
CA THR A 7 16.13 -18.67 6.12
C THR A 7 16.57 -19.26 4.80
N LYS A 8 15.86 -20.28 4.33
CA LYS A 8 15.99 -20.82 2.97
C LYS A 8 14.88 -20.29 2.06
N MET A 9 15.14 -20.34 0.76
CA MET A 9 14.14 -20.07 -0.27
C MET A 9 13.31 -21.34 -0.53
N SER A 10 12.00 -21.18 -0.70
CA SER A 10 11.11 -22.25 -1.15
C SER A 10 11.23 -22.45 -2.67
N SER A 11 10.67 -23.56 -3.19
CA SER A 11 10.63 -23.82 -4.64
C SER A 11 9.86 -22.77 -5.44
N LYS A 12 9.00 -21.99 -4.78
CA LYS A 12 8.23 -20.89 -5.38
C LYS A 12 8.91 -19.52 -5.22
N GLY A 13 10.17 -19.49 -4.78
CA GLY A 13 10.93 -18.26 -4.58
C GLY A 13 10.56 -17.49 -3.29
N GLN A 14 9.83 -18.10 -2.36
CA GLN A 14 9.42 -17.43 -1.11
C GLN A 14 10.49 -17.60 -0.04
N VAL A 15 10.73 -16.56 0.76
CA VAL A 15 11.58 -16.62 1.95
C VAL A 15 10.75 -16.34 3.20
N VAL A 16 11.02 -17.05 4.29
CA VAL A 16 10.34 -16.84 5.57
C VAL A 16 11.12 -15.82 6.38
N ILE A 17 10.47 -14.74 6.82
CA ILE A 17 11.08 -13.81 7.78
C ILE A 17 10.99 -14.43 9.19
N PRO A 18 12.12 -14.74 9.86
CA PRO A 18 12.13 -15.34 11.18
C PRO A 18 11.36 -14.51 12.22
N GLU A 19 10.75 -15.17 13.19
CA GLU A 19 9.90 -14.52 14.20
C GLU A 19 10.60 -13.39 14.96
N SER A 20 11.88 -13.58 15.32
CA SER A 20 12.69 -12.57 16.01
C SER A 20 12.83 -11.28 15.19
N ILE A 21 13.03 -11.40 13.88
CA ILE A 21 13.14 -10.27 12.95
C ILE A 21 11.78 -9.62 12.73
N ARG A 22 10.70 -10.42 12.55
CA ARG A 22 9.33 -9.90 12.42
C ARG A 22 8.93 -9.05 13.63
N LYS A 23 9.17 -9.53 14.85
CA LYS A 23 8.88 -8.79 16.09
C LYS A 23 9.74 -7.54 16.22
N SER A 24 11.04 -7.61 15.90
CA SER A 24 11.94 -6.46 15.99
C SER A 24 11.60 -5.33 15.02
N LEU A 25 10.94 -5.64 13.90
CA LEU A 25 10.58 -4.68 12.86
C LEU A 25 9.06 -4.37 12.85
N ASN A 26 8.29 -4.90 13.82
CA ASN A 26 6.83 -4.79 13.89
C ASN A 26 6.14 -5.13 12.55
N LEU A 27 6.59 -6.22 11.90
CA LEU A 27 6.02 -6.66 10.64
C LEU A 27 4.76 -7.48 10.88
N GLU A 28 3.66 -7.07 10.25
CA GLU A 28 2.37 -7.73 10.32
C GLU A 28 2.02 -8.40 8.98
N THR A 29 1.04 -9.31 9.01
CA THR A 29 0.49 -9.91 7.80
C THR A 29 -0.03 -8.81 6.86
N GLY A 30 0.39 -8.86 5.60
CA GLY A 30 0.02 -7.85 4.60
C GLY A 30 0.95 -6.64 4.53
N THR A 31 2.01 -6.57 5.35
CA THR A 31 3.04 -5.54 5.22
C THR A 31 3.62 -5.55 3.81
N GLN A 32 3.61 -4.38 3.16
CA GLN A 32 4.17 -4.19 1.83
C GLN A 32 5.63 -3.73 1.90
N PHE A 33 6.43 -4.20 0.95
CA PHE A 33 7.86 -3.87 0.87
C PHE A 33 8.22 -3.36 -0.52
N VAL A 34 9.11 -2.38 -0.59
CA VAL A 34 9.96 -2.17 -1.76
C VAL A 34 11.07 -3.23 -1.68
N VAL A 35 11.25 -3.97 -2.78
CA VAL A 35 12.34 -4.94 -2.93
C VAL A 35 13.38 -4.33 -3.85
N VAL A 36 14.61 -4.17 -3.34
CA VAL A 36 15.77 -3.71 -4.13
C VAL A 36 16.83 -4.81 -4.10
N ALA A 37 17.39 -5.14 -5.25
CA ALA A 37 18.45 -6.13 -5.38
C ALA A 37 19.69 -5.48 -6.01
N GLU A 38 20.85 -5.70 -5.40
CA GLU A 38 22.14 -5.22 -5.89
C GLU A 38 23.21 -6.27 -5.56
N GLY A 39 23.85 -6.83 -6.59
CA GLY A 39 24.83 -7.90 -6.42
C GLY A 39 24.26 -9.13 -5.71
N ASP A 40 24.82 -9.47 -4.56
CA ASP A 40 24.41 -10.58 -3.68
C ASP A 40 23.47 -10.13 -2.53
N VAL A 41 23.01 -8.88 -2.54
CA VAL A 41 22.18 -8.30 -1.48
C VAL A 41 20.76 -8.07 -1.98
N VAL A 42 19.77 -8.48 -1.16
CA VAL A 42 18.36 -8.12 -1.31
C VAL A 42 17.92 -7.31 -0.10
N ILE A 43 17.41 -6.11 -0.35
CA ILE A 43 16.88 -5.20 0.68
C ILE A 43 15.36 -5.18 0.59
N LEU A 44 14.71 -5.47 1.72
CA LEU A 44 13.27 -5.29 1.92
C LEU A 44 13.04 -4.05 2.77
N LYS A 45 12.49 -2.99 2.18
CA LYS A 45 12.13 -1.77 2.91
C LYS A 45 10.62 -1.64 3.03
N THR A 46 10.10 -1.49 4.24
CA THR A 46 8.66 -1.29 4.46
C THR A 46 8.17 -0.04 3.74
N ILE A 47 7.02 -0.16 3.09
CA ILE A 47 6.31 1.00 2.53
C ILE A 47 5.30 1.44 3.58
N THR A 48 5.45 2.65 4.11
CA THR A 48 4.39 3.29 4.87
C THR A 48 3.55 4.09 3.89
N PRO A 49 2.27 3.75 3.67
CA PRO A 49 1.41 4.60 2.87
C PRO A 49 1.38 6.00 3.48
N PRO A 50 1.38 7.07 2.66
CA PRO A 50 1.24 8.42 3.17
C PRO A 50 -0.01 8.52 4.04
N SER A 51 0.09 9.25 5.17
CA SER A 51 -1.07 9.51 6.02
C SER A 51 -2.21 10.10 5.18
N MET A 52 -3.45 9.73 5.48
CA MET A 52 -4.62 10.36 4.87
C MET A 52 -4.65 11.88 5.09
N ASP A 53 -4.05 12.35 6.19
CA ASP A 53 -3.89 13.78 6.49
C ASP A 53 -3.12 14.51 5.37
N ALA A 54 -2.19 13.82 4.70
CA ALA A 54 -1.45 14.39 3.57
C ALA A 54 -2.36 14.70 2.37
N PHE A 55 -3.53 14.05 2.28
CA PHE A 55 -4.49 14.23 1.19
C PHE A 55 -5.66 15.16 1.55
N ASP A 56 -5.76 15.64 2.79
CA ASP A 56 -6.88 16.48 3.25
C ASP A 56 -7.09 17.74 2.39
N ASN A 57 -5.98 18.37 1.97
CA ASN A 57 -6.03 19.54 1.10
C ASN A 57 -6.58 19.22 -0.30
N VAL A 58 -6.27 18.03 -0.83
CA VAL A 58 -6.78 17.58 -2.14
C VAL A 58 -8.25 17.23 -2.02
N ILE A 59 -8.61 16.47 -0.98
CA ILE A 59 -10.00 16.04 -0.70
C ILE A 59 -10.90 17.25 -0.46
N SER A 60 -10.45 18.24 0.31
CA SER A 60 -11.24 19.45 0.59
C SER A 60 -11.47 20.30 -0.66
N LYS A 61 -10.46 20.45 -1.53
CA LYS A 61 -10.60 21.13 -2.83
C LYS A 61 -11.60 20.39 -3.74
N ALA A 62 -11.47 19.07 -3.86
CA ALA A 62 -12.37 18.24 -4.65
C ALA A 62 -13.83 18.35 -4.16
N ARG A 63 -14.07 18.32 -2.84
CA ARG A 63 -15.41 18.52 -2.25
C ARG A 63 -15.98 19.90 -2.58
N ARG A 64 -15.17 20.96 -2.51
CA ARG A 64 -15.61 22.33 -2.86
C ARG A 64 -15.98 22.42 -4.35
N GLN A 65 -15.19 21.81 -5.22
CA GLN A 65 -15.46 21.77 -6.66
C GLN A 65 -16.73 20.98 -6.98
N ALA A 66 -16.91 19.79 -6.38
CA ALA A 66 -18.13 19.00 -6.54
C ALA A 66 -19.38 19.78 -6.11
N LYS A 67 -19.32 20.50 -4.98
CA LYS A 67 -20.43 21.35 -4.51
C LYS A 67 -20.72 22.50 -5.49
N LYS A 68 -19.69 23.14 -6.04
CA LYS A 68 -19.87 24.21 -7.05
C LYS A 68 -20.45 23.68 -8.36
N ALA A 69 -20.08 22.47 -8.75
CA ALA A 69 -20.58 21.80 -9.94
C ALA A 69 -21.96 21.15 -9.74
N GLY A 70 -22.54 21.24 -8.55
CA GLY A 70 -23.86 20.66 -8.24
C GLY A 70 -23.89 19.13 -8.25
N LEU A 71 -22.73 18.45 -8.25
CA LEU A 71 -22.67 16.99 -8.29
C LEU A 71 -23.33 16.38 -7.06
N THR A 72 -24.31 15.52 -7.30
CA THR A 72 -24.97 14.72 -6.28
C THR A 72 -24.39 13.31 -6.22
N ARG A 73 -24.69 12.59 -5.13
CA ARG A 73 -24.28 11.19 -4.99
C ARG A 73 -24.96 10.28 -6.03
N ALA A 74 -26.15 10.65 -6.51
CA ALA A 74 -26.87 9.91 -7.54
C ALA A 74 -26.12 9.99 -8.88
N ASP A 75 -25.68 11.20 -9.26
CA ASP A 75 -24.94 11.43 -10.52
C ASP A 75 -23.63 10.63 -10.55
N VAL A 76 -22.94 10.55 -9.41
CA VAL A 76 -21.69 9.76 -9.29
C VAL A 76 -21.98 8.26 -9.47
N LYS A 77 -23.06 7.77 -8.86
CA LYS A 77 -23.45 6.35 -8.98
C LYS A 77 -23.79 5.99 -10.42
N GLU A 78 -24.56 6.84 -11.10
CA GLU A 78 -24.93 6.63 -12.49
C GLU A 78 -23.70 6.62 -13.41
N MET A 79 -22.75 7.53 -13.22
CA MET A 79 -21.49 7.53 -13.98
C MET A 79 -20.65 6.26 -13.76
N ILE A 80 -20.55 5.76 -12.53
CA ILE A 80 -19.83 4.49 -12.24
C ILE A 80 -20.51 3.31 -12.93
N ASP A 81 -21.84 3.24 -12.87
CA ASP A 81 -22.63 2.17 -13.47
C ASP A 81 -22.52 2.18 -15.01
N GLN A 82 -22.49 3.36 -15.63
CA GLN A 82 -22.22 3.51 -17.07
C GLN A 82 -20.81 3.05 -17.43
N THR A 83 -19.80 3.50 -16.68
CA THR A 83 -18.39 3.13 -16.94
C THR A 83 -18.14 1.63 -16.85
N ARG A 84 -18.77 0.94 -15.89
CA ARG A 84 -18.68 -0.52 -15.73
C ARG A 84 -19.39 -1.33 -16.81
N LYS A 85 -20.38 -0.76 -17.49
CA LYS A 85 -21.06 -1.41 -18.62
C LYS A 85 -20.28 -1.25 -19.93
N SER A 86 -19.39 -0.27 -20.00
CA SER A 86 -18.62 0.08 -21.19
C SER A 86 -17.19 -0.46 -21.19
N GLY A 87 -16.74 -1.11 -20.12
CA GLY A 87 -15.45 -1.83 -20.02
C GLY A 87 -15.65 -3.32 -19.87
#